data_AF-A0A4R8CM41-F1
#
_entry.id   AF-A0A4R8CM41-F1
#
_cell.length_a   1.000
_cell.length_b   1.000
_cell.length_c   1.000
_cell.angle_alpha   90.00
_cell.angle_beta   90.00
_cell.angle_gamma   90.00
#
_symmetry.space_group_name_H-M   'P 1'
#
loop_
_entity.id
_entity.type
_entity.pdbx_description
1 polymer ?
#
loop_
_entity_poly.entity_id
_entity_poly.type
_entity_poly.pdbx_seq_one_letter_code
_entity_poly.pdbx_strand_id
1 'polypeptide(L)'
;MAGSIALPDGTLWSASSWVFYWVIDTLVDELDDPELAARVRSISEHNLGWLDPGDFPAEDRARVVAVLRSMPELAVRRMAPSEGRDAYVAVLTKLAGKLGQ
;
A
#
# COMPACT_ATOMS: atom_id res chain seq x y z
N MET A 1 -9.76 10.25 -10.00
CA MET A 1 -10.17 8.86 -9.68
C MET A 1 -9.49 8.45 -8.38
N ALA A 2 -9.99 7.42 -7.71
CA ALA A 2 -9.49 6.95 -6.41
C ALA A 2 -8.97 5.52 -6.56
N GLY A 3 -7.92 5.17 -5.84
CA GLY A 3 -7.44 3.78 -5.73
C GLY A 3 -7.89 3.17 -4.42
N SER A 4 -8.01 1.83 -4.37
CA SER A 4 -8.52 1.08 -3.22
C SER A 4 -7.68 -0.15 -2.90
N ILE A 5 -7.56 -0.43 -1.61
CA ILE A 5 -6.90 -1.62 -1.07
C ILE A 5 -7.94 -2.39 -0.25
N ALA A 6 -8.11 -3.68 -0.55
CA ALA A 6 -8.97 -4.56 0.23
C ALA A 6 -8.33 -4.88 1.59
N LEU A 7 -9.16 -4.91 2.63
CA LEU A 7 -8.72 -5.15 4.01
C LEU A 7 -9.20 -6.51 4.51
N PRO A 8 -8.51 -7.11 5.49
CA PRO A 8 -8.86 -8.43 6.02
C PRO A 8 -10.29 -8.51 6.60
N ASP A 9 -10.84 -7.40 7.07
CA ASP A 9 -12.21 -7.29 7.61
C ASP A 9 -13.30 -7.19 6.52
N GLY A 10 -12.91 -7.30 5.23
CA GLY A 10 -13.81 -7.15 4.08
C GLY A 10 -14.14 -5.69 3.74
N THR A 11 -13.60 -4.72 4.47
CA THR A 11 -13.74 -3.30 4.12
C THR A 11 -12.68 -2.86 3.12
N LEU A 12 -12.85 -1.66 2.56
CA LEU A 12 -11.90 -1.06 1.63
C LEU A 12 -11.27 0.17 2.25
N TRP A 13 -9.96 0.30 2.09
CA TRP A 13 -9.30 1.57 2.23
C TRP A 13 -9.21 2.22 0.86
N SER A 14 -9.74 3.44 0.70
CA SER A 14 -9.67 4.18 -0.56
C SER A 14 -8.98 5.53 -0.36
N ALA A 15 -8.18 5.92 -1.33
CA ALA A 15 -7.47 7.19 -1.36
C ALA A 15 -7.43 7.75 -2.78
N SER A 16 -6.93 8.98 -2.95
CA SER A 16 -6.69 9.53 -4.27
C SER A 16 -5.71 8.65 -5.07
N SER A 17 -5.81 8.66 -6.41
CA SER A 17 -4.91 7.87 -7.26
C SER A 17 -3.43 8.12 -6.97
N TRP A 18 -3.04 9.36 -6.65
CA TRP A 18 -1.64 9.67 -6.36
C TRP A 18 -1.13 9.00 -5.07
N VAL A 19 -1.96 8.93 -4.03
CA VAL A 19 -1.61 8.20 -2.79
C VAL A 19 -1.50 6.72 -3.09
N PHE A 20 -2.48 6.18 -3.82
CA PHE A 20 -2.49 4.77 -4.18
C PHE A 20 -1.23 4.37 -4.96
N TYR A 21 -0.89 5.10 -6.03
CA TYR A 21 0.28 4.75 -6.85
C TYR A 21 1.58 4.89 -6.07
N TRP A 22 1.71 5.89 -5.19
CA TRP A 22 2.89 5.98 -4.32
C TRP A 22 2.99 4.78 -3.36
N VAL A 23 1.87 4.28 -2.83
CA VAL A 23 1.85 3.05 -2.00
C VAL A 23 2.30 1.85 -2.83
N ILE A 24 1.82 1.70 -4.06
CA ILE A 24 2.26 0.63 -4.96
C ILE A 24 3.75 0.72 -5.25
N ASP A 25 4.25 1.88 -5.68
CA ASP A 25 5.66 2.07 -6.00
C ASP A 25 6.54 1.79 -4.80
N THR A 26 6.15 2.27 -3.62
CA THR A 26 6.86 2.00 -2.37
C THR A 26 6.82 0.52 -2.01
N LEU A 27 5.70 -0.17 -2.27
CA LEU A 27 5.60 -1.60 -2.02
C LEU A 27 6.53 -2.40 -2.94
N VAL A 28 6.58 -2.04 -4.23
CA VAL A 28 7.51 -2.64 -5.21
C VAL A 28 8.96 -2.42 -4.80
N ASP A 29 9.30 -1.23 -4.29
CA ASP A 29 10.67 -0.90 -3.86
C ASP A 29 11.13 -1.64 -2.60
N GLU A 30 10.22 -1.94 -1.66
CA GLU A 30 10.56 -2.56 -0.36
C GLU A 30 10.41 -4.08 -0.38
N LEU A 31 9.88 -4.65 -1.46
CA LEU A 31 9.83 -6.11 -1.65
C LEU A 31 11.16 -6.60 -2.23
N ASP A 32 11.92 -7.34 -1.42
CA ASP A 32 13.19 -7.97 -1.84
C ASP A 32 13.01 -9.13 -2.84
N ASP A 33 11.77 -9.50 -3.18
CA ASP A 33 11.41 -10.56 -4.12
C ASP A 33 10.99 -9.96 -5.47
N PRO A 34 11.80 -10.11 -6.54
CA PRO A 34 11.51 -9.56 -7.85
C PRO A 34 10.22 -10.10 -8.49
N GLU A 35 9.84 -11.35 -8.23
CA GLU A 35 8.61 -11.92 -8.78
C GLU A 35 7.38 -11.34 -8.09
N LEU A 36 7.43 -11.20 -6.76
CA LEU A 36 6.35 -10.60 -5.99
C LEU A 36 6.18 -9.11 -6.34
N ALA A 37 7.29 -8.38 -6.49
CA ALA A 37 7.30 -6.99 -6.94
C ALA A 37 6.69 -6.85 -8.34
N ALA A 38 7.02 -7.76 -9.28
CA ALA A 38 6.44 -7.77 -10.62
C ALA A 38 4.92 -8.04 -10.59
N ARG A 39 4.45 -8.96 -9.73
CA ARG A 39 3.00 -9.22 -9.57
C ARG A 39 2.26 -7.99 -9.04
N VAL A 40 2.80 -7.32 -8.03
CA VAL A 40 2.23 -6.09 -7.49
C VAL A 40 2.14 -5.00 -8.56
N ARG A 41 3.22 -4.78 -9.33
CA ARG A 41 3.22 -3.83 -10.44
C ARG A 41 2.15 -4.18 -11.48
N SER A 42 2.07 -5.45 -11.88
CA SER A 42 1.07 -5.93 -12.82
C SER A 42 -0.36 -5.69 -12.32
N ILE A 43 -0.63 -5.93 -11.04
CA ILE A 43 -1.94 -5.70 -10.42
C ILE A 43 -2.31 -4.22 -10.49
N SER A 44 -1.39 -3.33 -10.15
CA SER A 44 -1.63 -1.89 -10.24
C SER A 44 -1.92 -1.40 -11.66
N GLU A 45 -1.16 -1.90 -12.65
CA GLU A 45 -1.30 -1.51 -14.05
C GLU A 45 -2.61 -2.03 -14.68
N HIS A 46 -3.05 -3.24 -14.31
CA HIS A 46 -4.20 -3.90 -14.94
C HIS A 46 -5.52 -3.72 -14.17
N ASN A 47 -5.49 -3.52 -12.85
CA ASN A 47 -6.70 -3.45 -12.02
C ASN A 47 -7.15 -2.01 -11.71
N LEU A 48 -6.69 -1.01 -12.49
CA LEU A 48 -7.21 0.37 -12.50
C LEU A 48 -7.30 1.01 -11.09
N GLY A 49 -6.30 0.78 -10.24
CA GLY A 49 -6.31 1.32 -8.87
C GLY A 49 -6.94 0.40 -7.83
N TRP A 50 -6.81 -0.92 -7.99
CA TRP A 50 -7.24 -1.91 -7.00
C TRP A 50 -6.10 -2.85 -6.61
N LEU A 51 -5.98 -3.12 -5.31
CA LEU A 51 -5.07 -4.13 -4.75
C LEU A 51 -5.79 -4.94 -3.68
N ASP A 52 -5.85 -6.26 -3.83
CA ASP A 52 -6.30 -7.17 -2.79
C ASP A 52 -5.14 -8.05 -2.32
N PRO A 53 -4.64 -7.89 -1.07
CA PRO A 53 -3.64 -8.79 -0.51
C PRO A 53 -4.10 -10.27 -0.47
N GLY A 54 -5.41 -10.54 -0.52
CA GLY A 54 -6.00 -11.87 -0.62
C GLY A 54 -5.72 -12.59 -1.93
N ASP A 55 -5.35 -11.86 -3.00
CA ASP A 55 -4.99 -12.45 -4.31
C ASP A 55 -3.60 -13.12 -4.29
N PHE A 56 -2.82 -12.93 -3.22
CA PHE A 56 -1.49 -13.49 -3.08
C PHE A 56 -1.50 -14.80 -2.24
N PRO A 57 -0.57 -15.74 -2.52
CA PRO A 57 -0.30 -16.86 -1.64
C PRO A 57 -0.03 -16.42 -0.20
N ALA A 58 -0.30 -17.28 0.79
CA ALA A 58 -0.25 -16.90 2.20
C ALA A 58 1.09 -16.29 2.65
N GLU A 59 2.21 -16.80 2.11
CA GLU A 59 3.56 -16.30 2.41
C GLU A 59 3.79 -14.89 1.83
N ASP A 60 3.47 -14.71 0.54
CA ASP A 60 3.57 -13.44 -0.16
C ASP A 60 2.64 -12.38 0.44
N ARG A 61 1.41 -12.76 0.77
CA ARG A 61 0.42 -11.90 1.43
C ARG A 61 0.95 -11.34 2.73
N ALA A 62 1.60 -12.17 3.55
CA ALA A 62 2.17 -11.71 4.83
C ALA A 62 3.24 -10.65 4.60
N ARG A 63 4.09 -10.80 3.57
CA ARG A 63 5.12 -9.83 3.19
C ARG A 63 4.49 -8.52 2.69
N VAL A 64 3.52 -8.59 1.77
CA VAL A 64 2.78 -7.43 1.27
C VAL A 64 2.12 -6.67 2.41
N VAL A 65 1.41 -7.36 3.31
CA VAL A 65 0.74 -6.74 4.46
C VAL A 65 1.75 -6.12 5.44
N ALA A 66 2.90 -6.76 5.67
CA ALA A 66 3.95 -6.20 6.52
C ALA A 66 4.46 -4.86 5.97
N VAL A 67 4.75 -4.78 4.67
CA VAL A 67 5.20 -3.54 4.02
C VAL A 67 4.09 -2.47 4.05
N LEU A 68 2.83 -2.84 3.79
CA LEU A 68 1.69 -1.91 3.88
C LEU A 68 1.53 -1.32 5.29
N ARG A 69 1.79 -2.09 6.35
CA ARG A 69 1.77 -1.60 7.73
C ARG A 69 2.88 -0.59 8.01
N SER A 70 4.03 -0.71 7.35
CA SER A 70 5.16 0.21 7.49
C SER A 70 5.03 1.51 6.67
N MET A 71 4.01 1.64 5.81
CA MET A 71 3.81 2.82 4.94
C MET A 71 3.90 4.18 5.64
N PRO A 72 3.35 4.40 6.85
CA PRO A 72 3.48 5.69 7.54
C PRO A 72 4.95 6.05 7.82
N GLU A 73 5.74 5.08 8.28
CA GLU A 73 7.16 5.26 8.59
C GLU A 73 7.97 5.49 7.30
N LEU A 74 7.65 4.75 6.24
CA LEU A 74 8.26 4.92 4.92
C LEU A 74 7.99 6.32 4.35
N ALA A 75 6.78 6.84 4.53
CA ALA A 75 6.44 8.20 4.10
C ALA A 75 7.21 9.27 4.89
N VAL A 76 7.32 9.12 6.22
CA VAL A 76 8.14 10.01 7.07
C VAL A 76 9.60 10.00 6.64
N ARG A 77 10.14 8.83 6.29
CA ARG A 77 11.54 8.64 5.86
C ARG A 77 11.83 9.21 4.47
N ARG A 78 10.92 9.00 3.51
CA ARG A 78 11.13 9.30 2.08
C ARG A 78 10.71 10.72 1.69
N MET A 79 9.85 11.39 2.46
CA MET A 79 9.31 12.70 2.11
C MET A 79 9.90 13.84 2.95
N ALA A 80 10.15 14.98 2.31
CA ALA A 80 10.56 16.19 3.02
C ALA A 80 9.45 16.68 3.98
N PRO A 81 9.80 17.22 5.15
CA PRO A 81 8.82 17.78 6.08
C PRO A 81 7.96 18.88 5.44
N SER A 82 6.63 18.73 5.52
CA SER A 82 5.64 19.72 5.05
C SER A 82 4.25 19.38 5.61
N GLU A 83 3.33 20.34 5.62
CA GLU A 83 1.92 20.08 5.99
C GLU A 83 1.28 19.01 5.09
N GLY A 84 1.65 18.99 3.80
CA GLY A 84 1.21 17.96 2.85
C GLY A 84 1.67 16.56 3.24
N ARG A 85 2.91 16.43 3.74
CA ARG A 85 3.43 15.16 4.27
C ARG A 85 2.63 14.69 5.48
N ASP A 86 2.31 15.57 6.42
CA ASP A 86 1.62 15.17 7.64
C ASP A 86 0.19 14.69 7.36
N ALA A 87 -0.52 15.35 6.44
CA ALA A 87 -1.81 14.87 5.94
C ALA A 87 -1.69 13.50 5.24
N TYR A 88 -0.61 13.30 4.47
CA TYR A 88 -0.33 12.05 3.78
C TYR A 88 -0.06 10.89 4.76
N VAL A 89 0.81 11.11 5.74
CA VAL A 89 1.13 10.15 6.80
C VAL A 89 -0.12 9.78 7.59
N ALA A 90 -1.01 10.74 7.88
CA ALA A 90 -2.27 10.46 8.57
C ALA A 90 -3.19 9.51 7.75
N VAL A 91 -3.22 9.66 6.43
CA VAL A 91 -3.97 8.77 5.52
C VAL A 91 -3.39 7.35 5.52
N LEU A 92 -2.07 7.21 5.47
CA LEU A 92 -1.39 5.90 5.54
C LEU A 92 -1.48 5.26 6.93
N THR A 93 -1.51 6.06 7.99
CA THR A 93 -1.66 5.56 9.36
C THR A 93 -3.01 4.86 9.54
N LYS A 94 -4.07 5.39 8.91
CA LYS A 94 -5.39 4.74 8.90
C LYS A 94 -5.37 3.40 8.15
N LEU A 95 -4.63 3.29 7.05
CA LEU A 95 -4.43 2.03 6.34
C LEU A 95 -3.73 1.00 7.24
N ALA A 96 -2.57 1.37 7.80
CA ALA A 96 -1.78 0.50 8.66
C ALA A 96 -2.58 0.02 9.88
N GLY A 97 -3.34 0.90 10.53
CA GLY A 97 -4.18 0.56 11.68
C GLY A 97 -5.28 -0.46 11.34
N LYS A 98 -5.86 -0.39 10.13
CA LYS A 98 -6.88 -1.34 9.66
C LYS A 98 -6.33 -2.70 9.27
N LEU A 99 -5.03 -2.79 8.96
CA LEU A 99 -4.36 -4.05 8.66
C LEU A 99 -3.91 -4.79 9.92
N GLY A 100 -3.93 -4.17 11.10
CA GLY A 100 -3.46 -4.72 12.38
C GLY A 100 -4.57 -5.22 13.33
N GLN A 101 -5.83 -5.14 12.93
CA GLN A 101 -6.99 -5.69 13.64
C GLN A 101 -7.38 -7.05 13.07
#